data_AF-A0A939SYP9-F1
#
_entry.id   AF-A0A939SYP9-F1
#
_cell.length_a   1.000
_cell.length_b   1.000
_cell.length_c   1.000
_cell.angle_alpha   90.00
_cell.angle_beta   90.00
_cell.angle_gamma   90.00
#
_symmetry.space_group_name_H-M   'P 1'
#
loop_
_entity.id
_entity.type
_entity.pdbx_description
1 polymer ?
#
loop_
_entity_poly.entity_id
_entity_poly.type
_entity_poly.pdbx_seq_one_letter_code
_entity_poly.pdbx_strand_id
1 'polypeptide(L)'
;MLDVLEKFRGYRYIPRMDKRAFLRQQYLAILASADPVCARWRSGFESFYDDMIDITPSSAGRRFLGCKDKETGFEPGNVEWHYHRSPGPVRALKPKKPKTKRRGRKAANKDPVASLHGEAERKEERRQMIADQYRRWEEKRRLAP
;
A
#
# COMPACT_ATOMS: atom_id res chain seq x y z
N MET A 1 37.27 -11.77 20.37
CA MET A 1 37.89 -11.47 19.06
C MET A 1 37.18 -12.32 18.04
N LEU A 2 36.39 -11.88 17.08
CA LEU A 2 35.98 -10.62 16.46
C LEU A 2 34.47 -10.85 16.16
N ASP A 3 33.55 -9.93 15.88
CA ASP A 3 33.64 -8.60 15.32
C ASP A 3 32.29 -7.92 15.56
N VAL A 4 32.34 -6.60 15.71
CA VAL A 4 31.19 -5.71 15.76
C VAL A 4 30.81 -5.44 14.31
N LEU A 5 29.81 -6.13 13.75
CA LEU A 5 29.25 -5.71 12.47
C LEU A 5 27.72 -5.84 12.37
N GLU A 6 27.13 -4.66 12.16
CA GLU A 6 25.87 -4.41 11.47
C GLU A 6 24.54 -4.71 12.18
N LYS A 7 24.29 -3.88 13.18
CA LYS A 7 22.95 -3.43 13.60
C LYS A 7 22.23 -2.60 12.51
N PHE A 8 22.09 -3.14 11.29
CA PHE A 8 21.18 -2.61 10.26
C PHE A 8 20.29 -3.72 9.67
N ARG A 9 19.72 -4.58 10.52
CA ARG A 9 18.62 -5.49 10.12
C ARG A 9 17.26 -4.98 10.58
N GLY A 10 16.89 -3.80 10.10
CA GLY A 10 15.58 -3.18 10.36
C GLY A 10 14.47 -3.54 9.36
N TYR A 11 14.77 -4.23 8.26
CA TYR A 11 13.77 -4.72 7.32
C TYR A 11 14.16 -6.10 6.79
N ARG A 12 13.86 -7.14 7.55
CA ARG A 12 13.84 -8.50 6.98
C ARG A 12 12.82 -9.36 7.72
N TYR A 13 11.61 -9.40 7.18
CA TYR A 13 10.86 -10.67 7.17
C TYR A 13 9.84 -10.69 6.02
N ILE A 14 10.21 -11.36 4.92
CA ILE A 14 9.26 -12.00 4.00
C ILE A 14 9.29 -13.50 4.30
N PRO A 15 8.17 -14.10 4.70
CA PRO A 15 7.89 -15.47 4.30
C PRO A 15 6.47 -15.51 3.71
N ARG A 16 6.28 -15.79 2.43
CA ARG A 16 6.37 -17.14 1.84
C ARG A 16 6.83 -17.18 0.36
N MET A 17 7.38 -16.10 -0.20
CA MET A 17 7.96 -16.10 -1.55
C MET A 17 9.23 -15.27 -1.60
N ASP A 18 10.26 -15.83 -2.22
CA ASP A 18 11.51 -15.13 -2.54
C ASP A 18 11.23 -13.91 -3.45
N LYS A 19 11.97 -12.81 -3.25
CA LYS A 19 11.72 -11.54 -3.97
C LYS A 19 11.94 -11.71 -5.48
N ARG A 20 12.94 -12.50 -5.87
CA ARG A 20 13.22 -12.82 -7.27
C ARG A 20 12.13 -13.73 -7.84
N ALA A 21 11.63 -14.70 -7.06
CA ALA A 21 10.47 -15.51 -7.46
C ALA A 21 9.20 -14.66 -7.67
N PHE A 22 8.93 -13.71 -6.78
CA PHE A 22 7.81 -12.77 -6.92
C PHE A 22 7.94 -11.92 -8.19
N LEU A 23 9.11 -11.33 -8.42
CA LEU A 23 9.38 -10.56 -9.62
C LEU A 23 9.28 -11.40 -10.89
N ARG A 24 9.72 -12.66 -10.86
CA ARG A 24 9.55 -13.59 -11.98
C ARG A 24 8.08 -13.84 -12.30
N GLN A 25 7.22 -13.96 -11.29
CA GLN A 25 5.79 -14.09 -11.51
C GLN A 25 5.19 -12.82 -12.13
N GLN A 26 5.60 -11.63 -11.65
CA GLN A 26 5.14 -10.36 -12.22
C GLN A 26 5.60 -10.19 -13.67
N TYR A 27 6.85 -10.55 -13.96
CA TYR A 27 7.40 -10.54 -15.32
C TYR A 27 6.57 -11.38 -16.28
N LEU A 28 6.23 -12.62 -15.90
CA LEU A 28 5.38 -13.48 -16.71
C LEU A 28 3.97 -12.91 -16.89
N ALA A 29 3.40 -12.29 -15.85
CA ALA A 29 2.09 -11.65 -15.92
C ALA A 29 2.07 -10.46 -16.90
N ILE A 30 3.15 -9.67 -16.92
CA ILE A 30 3.32 -8.54 -17.84
C ILE A 30 3.48 -9.02 -19.28
N LEU A 31 4.27 -10.08 -19.51
CA LEU A 31 4.40 -10.66 -20.85
C LEU A 31 3.10 -11.29 -21.36
N ALA A 32 2.27 -11.81 -20.45
CA ALA A 32 0.95 -12.33 -20.76
C ALA A 32 -0.12 -11.22 -20.88
N SER A 33 0.21 -9.99 -20.52
CA SER A 33 -0.71 -8.85 -20.67
C SER A 33 -0.84 -8.45 -22.15
N ALA A 34 -1.96 -7.80 -22.48
CA ALA A 34 -2.17 -7.23 -23.80
C ALA A 34 -1.46 -5.88 -23.99
N ASP A 35 -0.88 -5.32 -22.92
CA ASP A 35 -0.29 -3.99 -22.93
C ASP A 35 1.13 -4.03 -23.54
N PRO A 36 1.58 -2.92 -24.18
CA PRO A 36 2.93 -2.84 -24.71
C PRO A 36 3.95 -2.94 -23.58
N VAL A 37 5.07 -3.62 -23.86
CA VAL A 37 6.19 -3.81 -22.92
C VAL A 37 7.46 -3.36 -23.62
N CYS A 38 8.29 -2.56 -22.93
CA CYS A 38 9.53 -2.05 -23.50
C CYS A 38 10.47 -3.17 -23.96
N ALA A 39 11.22 -2.93 -25.05
CA ALA A 39 12.08 -3.93 -25.66
C ALA A 39 13.13 -4.50 -24.68
N ARG A 40 13.64 -3.66 -23.77
CA ARG A 40 14.62 -4.07 -22.74
C ARG A 40 14.06 -5.12 -21.79
N TRP A 41 12.80 -5.02 -21.37
CA TRP A 41 12.19 -6.03 -20.53
C TRP A 41 11.81 -7.28 -21.34
N ARG A 42 11.39 -7.12 -22.59
CA ARG A 42 11.14 -8.27 -23.48
C ARG A 42 12.39 -9.09 -23.77
N SER A 43 13.58 -8.49 -23.73
CA SER A 43 14.85 -9.20 -24.01
C SER A 43 15.18 -10.23 -22.93
N GLY A 44 14.70 -10.06 -21.70
CA GLY A 44 14.93 -11.03 -20.65
C GLY A 44 14.52 -10.58 -19.25
N PHE A 45 14.40 -11.58 -18.38
CA PHE A 45 14.04 -11.37 -16.98
C PHE A 45 15.08 -10.57 -16.20
N GLU A 46 16.38 -10.71 -16.50
CA GLU A 46 17.43 -9.99 -15.74
C GLU A 46 17.30 -8.47 -15.91
N SER A 47 17.09 -7.99 -17.14
CA SER A 47 16.88 -6.55 -17.39
C SER A 47 15.68 -6.01 -16.60
N PHE A 48 14.60 -6.78 -16.51
CA PHE A 48 13.43 -6.44 -15.70
C PHE A 48 13.77 -6.48 -14.21
N TYR A 49 14.49 -7.51 -13.75
CA TYR A 49 14.86 -7.68 -12.36
C TYR A 49 15.73 -6.54 -11.85
N ASP A 50 16.75 -6.15 -12.61
CA ASP A 50 17.68 -5.07 -12.25
C ASP A 50 16.96 -3.73 -12.08
N ASP A 51 15.98 -3.44 -12.94
CA ASP A 51 15.18 -2.21 -12.82
C ASP A 51 14.19 -2.23 -11.66
N MET A 52 13.66 -3.41 -11.37
CA MET A 52 12.56 -3.55 -10.41
C MET A 52 13.06 -3.81 -8.99
N ILE A 53 14.25 -4.38 -8.80
CA ILE A 53 14.71 -4.89 -7.50
C ILE A 53 14.72 -3.80 -6.43
N ASP A 54 15.14 -2.59 -6.77
CA ASP A 54 15.25 -1.48 -5.81
C ASP A 54 13.89 -0.85 -5.50
N ILE A 55 13.00 -0.77 -6.49
CA ILE A 55 11.66 -0.18 -6.31
C ILE A 55 10.63 -1.18 -5.77
N THR A 56 10.96 -2.47 -5.75
CA THR A 56 10.07 -3.51 -5.22
C THR A 56 10.09 -3.51 -3.70
N PRO A 57 8.93 -3.32 -3.04
CA PRO A 57 8.85 -3.36 -1.58
C PRO A 57 9.35 -4.70 -1.03
N SER A 58 9.96 -4.66 0.15
CA SER A 58 10.38 -5.86 0.91
C SER A 58 9.22 -6.72 1.41
N SER A 59 8.00 -6.55 0.92
CA SER A 59 6.89 -7.47 1.17
C SER A 59 6.15 -7.69 -0.15
N ALA A 60 5.99 -8.94 -0.57
CA ALA A 60 5.26 -9.26 -1.81
C ALA A 60 3.74 -9.02 -1.66
N GLY A 61 3.16 -9.34 -0.49
CA GLY A 61 1.76 -9.08 -0.18
C GLY A 61 0.78 -9.55 -1.27
N ARG A 62 -0.37 -8.87 -1.40
CA ARG A 62 -1.30 -9.02 -2.53
C ARG A 62 -1.00 -8.01 -3.64
N ARG A 63 0.28 -7.66 -3.82
CA ARG A 63 0.68 -6.62 -4.77
C ARG A 63 0.81 -7.21 -6.17
N PHE A 64 0.48 -6.40 -7.17
CA PHE A 64 0.75 -6.70 -8.57
C PHE A 64 1.25 -5.44 -9.27
N LEU A 65 2.02 -5.61 -10.34
CA LEU A 65 2.53 -4.49 -11.12
C LEU A 65 1.47 -4.03 -12.13
N GLY A 66 1.28 -2.72 -12.24
CA GLY A 66 0.45 -2.10 -13.28
C GLY A 66 1.15 -0.89 -13.90
N CYS A 67 0.64 -0.45 -15.05
CA CYS A 67 1.10 0.76 -15.73
C CYS A 67 0.41 1.99 -15.12
N LYS A 68 1.17 3.08 -14.92
CA LYS A 68 0.61 4.39 -14.56
C LYS A 68 -0.14 4.98 -15.75
N ASP A 69 0.54 5.02 -16.90
CA ASP A 69 -0.04 5.39 -18.18
C ASP A 69 -0.19 4.15 -19.09
N LYS A 70 -1.41 3.96 -19.59
CA LYS A 70 -1.75 2.81 -20.44
C LYS A 70 -1.26 2.98 -21.87
N GLU A 71 -1.13 4.21 -22.37
CA GLU A 71 -0.66 4.44 -23.74
C GLU A 71 0.81 4.08 -23.90
N THR A 72 1.61 4.42 -22.89
CA THR A 72 3.05 4.12 -22.85
C THR A 72 3.33 2.64 -22.52
N GLY A 73 2.52 2.00 -21.68
CA GLY A 73 2.67 0.60 -21.31
C GLY A 73 3.76 0.32 -20.27
N PHE A 74 4.28 -0.91 -20.23
CA PHE A 74 5.25 -1.36 -19.23
C PHE A 74 6.67 -0.93 -19.60
N GLU A 75 7.15 0.11 -18.93
CA GLU A 75 8.53 0.58 -18.99
C GLU A 75 9.07 0.99 -17.61
N PRO A 76 10.40 1.02 -17.43
CA PRO A 76 11.01 1.59 -16.23
C PRO A 76 10.51 3.02 -15.98
N GLY A 77 9.93 3.27 -14.81
CA GLY A 77 9.39 4.58 -14.44
C GLY A 77 7.88 4.76 -14.69
N ASN A 78 7.30 4.06 -15.67
CA ASN A 78 5.86 4.08 -15.94
C ASN A 78 5.08 2.95 -15.23
N VAL A 79 5.69 2.31 -14.24
CA VAL A 79 5.05 1.24 -13.46
C VAL A 79 4.76 1.65 -12.03
N GLU A 80 3.69 1.11 -11.47
CA GLU A 80 3.32 1.27 -10.07
C GLU A 80 2.80 -0.02 -9.44
N TRP A 81 2.90 -0.11 -8.11
CA TRP A 81 2.46 -1.26 -7.35
C TRP A 81 1.01 -1.07 -6.89
N HIS A 82 0.12 -1.91 -7.42
CA HIS A 82 -1.27 -1.99 -6.98
C HIS A 82 -1.48 -3.13 -5.98
N TYR A 83 -2.61 -3.10 -5.29
CA TYR A 83 -3.08 -4.22 -4.48
C TYR A 83 -4.31 -4.82 -5.14
N HIS A 84 -4.42 -6.15 -5.14
CA HIS A 84 -5.70 -6.77 -5.38
C HIS A 84 -6.68 -6.24 -4.33
N ARG A 85 -7.72 -5.53 -4.78
CA ARG A 85 -8.84 -5.21 -3.90
C ARG A 85 -9.37 -6.54 -3.40
N SER A 86 -9.34 -6.75 -2.07
CA SER A 86 -10.20 -7.78 -1.51
C SER A 86 -11.60 -7.43 -1.99
N PRO A 87 -12.37 -8.36 -2.58
CA PRO A 87 -13.80 -8.13 -2.70
C PRO A 87 -14.25 -7.76 -1.29
N GLY A 88 -14.73 -6.53 -1.11
CA GLY A 88 -15.37 -6.14 0.14
C GLY A 88 -16.49 -7.13 0.40
N PRO A 89 -16.96 -7.28 1.66
CA PRO A 89 -18.15 -8.08 1.92
C PRO A 89 -19.21 -7.60 0.94
N VAL A 90 -19.64 -8.51 0.05
CA VAL A 90 -20.70 -8.26 -0.92
C VAL A 90 -21.90 -7.94 -0.04
N ARG A 91 -22.17 -6.66 0.18
CA ARG A 91 -23.42 -6.24 0.81
C ARG A 91 -24.46 -6.67 -0.20
N ALA A 92 -25.05 -7.84 0.04
CA ALA A 92 -26.18 -8.34 -0.71
C ALA A 92 -27.11 -7.15 -0.91
N LEU A 93 -27.30 -6.74 -2.16
CA LEU A 93 -28.21 -5.67 -2.52
C LEU A 93 -29.58 -6.11 -1.99
N LYS A 94 -29.97 -5.56 -0.84
CA LYS A 94 -31.32 -5.79 -0.31
C LYS A 94 -32.29 -5.35 -1.41
N PRO A 95 -33.26 -6.20 -1.81
CA PRO A 95 -34.16 -5.85 -2.90
C PRO A 95 -34.86 -4.53 -2.59
N LYS A 96 -34.77 -3.57 -3.52
CA LYS A 96 -35.41 -2.26 -3.41
C LYS A 96 -36.92 -2.46 -3.38
N LYS A 97 -37.55 -2.32 -2.20
CA LYS A 97 -39.01 -2.24 -2.09
C LYS A 97 -39.51 -0.99 -2.87
N PRO A 98 -40.62 -1.08 -3.62
CA PRO A 98 -41.14 0.04 -4.40
C PRO A 98 -41.58 1.18 -3.48
N LYS A 99 -41.26 2.41 -3.91
CA LYS A 99 -41.52 3.66 -3.17
C LYS A 99 -43.00 4.06 -3.30
N THR A 100 -43.78 3.87 -2.25
CA THR A 100 -45.08 4.55 -2.11
C THR A 100 -44.84 5.98 -1.62
N LYS A 101 -45.22 6.98 -2.43
CA LYS A 101 -45.23 8.40 -2.05
C LYS A 101 -46.27 8.62 -0.95
N ARG A 102 -45.86 9.15 0.20
CA ARG A 102 -46.74 9.93 1.08
C ARG A 102 -46.05 11.22 1.48
N ARG A 103 -46.68 12.34 1.11
CA ARG A 103 -46.38 13.70 1.57
C ARG A 103 -46.72 13.82 3.06
N GLY A 104 -45.95 14.59 3.83
CA GLY A 104 -46.46 15.18 5.08
C GLY A 104 -45.45 15.50 6.20
N ARG A 105 -45.00 16.76 6.22
CA ARG A 105 -44.65 17.62 7.37
C ARG A 105 -43.29 17.48 8.12
N LYS A 106 -42.87 18.67 8.58
CA LYS A 106 -41.57 19.19 9.03
C LYS A 106 -41.12 18.73 10.44
N ALA A 107 -39.79 18.53 10.53
CA ALA A 107 -38.83 18.92 11.60
C ALA A 107 -38.96 18.40 13.05
N ALA A 108 -37.93 17.66 13.49
CA ALA A 108 -37.13 17.99 14.67
C ALA A 108 -35.75 17.31 14.58
N ASN A 109 -34.71 18.13 14.63
CA ASN A 109 -33.28 17.80 14.58
C ASN A 109 -32.85 17.28 15.97
N LYS A 110 -32.14 16.14 16.04
CA LYS A 110 -31.40 15.69 17.23
C LYS A 110 -30.08 15.01 16.83
N ASP A 111 -29.04 15.84 16.83
CA ASP A 111 -27.66 15.64 17.34
C ASP A 111 -26.72 14.60 16.70
N PRO A 112 -25.74 15.04 15.88
CA PRO A 112 -24.58 14.23 15.46
C PRO A 112 -23.31 14.42 16.32
N VAL A 113 -23.38 15.08 17.49
CA VAL A 113 -22.19 15.63 18.16
C VAL A 113 -21.39 14.61 18.99
N ALA A 114 -22.00 13.52 19.48
CA ALA A 114 -21.32 12.58 20.38
C ALA A 114 -20.27 11.68 19.68
N SER A 115 -20.32 11.51 18.36
CA SER A 115 -19.45 10.55 17.66
C SER A 115 -18.12 11.16 17.17
N LEU A 116 -17.96 12.49 17.22
CA LEU A 116 -16.76 13.19 16.74
C LEU A 116 -15.70 13.40 17.82
N HIS A 117 -16.09 13.54 19.10
CA HIS A 117 -15.15 13.77 20.20
C HIS A 117 -14.21 12.58 20.46
N GLY A 118 -14.73 11.35 20.47
CA GLY A 118 -13.91 10.16 20.71
C GLY A 118 -12.99 9.76 19.54
N GLU A 119 -13.18 10.32 18.34
CA GLU A 119 -12.21 10.17 17.24
C GLU A 119 -11.12 11.25 17.27
N ALA A 120 -11.44 12.45 17.77
CA ALA A 120 -10.48 13.53 17.94
C ALA A 120 -9.46 13.17 19.03
N GLU A 121 -9.93 12.65 20.17
CA GLU A 121 -9.08 12.23 21.30
C GLU A 121 -8.10 11.13 20.89
N ARG A 122 -8.56 10.08 20.20
CA ARG A 122 -7.67 9.00 19.71
C ARG A 122 -6.65 9.47 18.68
N LYS A 123 -6.97 10.50 17.89
CA LYS A 123 -6.01 11.12 16.96
C LYS A 123 -4.99 11.97 17.72
N GLU A 124 -5.38 12.60 18.82
CA GLU A 124 -4.51 13.41 19.66
C GLU A 124 -3.54 12.55 20.48
N GLU A 125 -4.00 11.45 21.06
CA GLU A 125 -3.14 10.44 21.72
C GLU A 125 -2.07 9.90 20.77
N ARG A 126 -2.44 9.63 19.52
CA ARG A 126 -1.51 9.18 18.49
C ARG A 126 -0.48 10.25 18.13
N ARG A 127 -0.89 11.54 18.09
CA ARG A 127 0.01 12.67 17.83
C ARG A 127 1.00 12.87 18.98
N GLN A 128 0.54 12.75 20.23
CA GLN A 128 1.40 12.86 21.40
C GLN A 128 2.43 11.74 21.46
N MET A 129 2.03 10.49 21.18
CA MET A 129 2.99 9.37 21.11
C MET A 129 4.06 9.57 20.03
N ILE A 130 3.71 10.16 18.89
CA ILE A 130 4.67 10.48 17.82
C ILE A 130 5.62 11.60 18.26
N ALA A 131 5.10 12.65 18.91
CA ALA A 131 5.90 13.76 19.42
C ALA A 131 6.91 13.29 20.48
N ASP A 132 6.51 12.41 21.39
CA ASP A 132 7.38 11.85 22.41
C ASP A 132 8.46 10.94 21.83
N GLN A 133 8.12 10.13 20.81
CA GLN A 133 9.12 9.36 20.08
C GLN A 133 10.16 10.26 19.39
N TYR A 134 9.71 11.37 18.79
CA TYR A 134 10.60 12.35 18.16
C TYR A 134 11.51 13.05 19.17
N ARG A 135 10.97 13.45 20.34
CA ARG A 135 11.75 14.09 21.41
C ARG A 135 12.86 13.16 21.91
N ARG A 136 12.53 11.89 22.18
CA ARG A 136 13.50 10.87 22.61
C ARG A 136 14.56 10.59 21.55
N TRP A 137 14.18 10.65 20.27
CA TRP A 137 15.13 10.52 19.15
C TRP A 137 16.08 11.71 19.05
N GLU A 138 15.58 12.93 19.24
CA GLU A 138 16.39 14.15 19.21
C GLU A 138 17.39 14.20 20.37
N GLU A 139 16.96 13.85 21.59
CA GLU A 139 17.85 13.73 22.75
C GLU A 139 18.94 12.69 22.52
N LYS A 140 18.59 11.52 21.97
CA LYS A 140 19.56 10.48 21.62
C LYS A 140 20.55 10.93 20.54
N ARG A 141 20.14 11.81 19.61
CA ARG A 141 21.03 12.43 18.62
C ARG A 141 21.95 13.48 19.23
N ARG A 142 21.47 14.27 20.20
CA ARG A 142 22.28 15.28 20.89
C ARG A 142 23.27 14.66 21.88
N LEU A 143 22.97 13.48 22.41
CA LEU A 143 23.83 12.68 23.30
C LEU A 143 24.75 11.69 22.56
N ALA A 144 24.73 11.68 21.22
CA ALA A 144 25.70 10.92 20.43
C ALA A 144 27.00 11.75 20.35
N PRO A 145 28.12 11.29 20.95
CA PRO A 145 29.41 11.98 20.91
C PRO A 145 30.04 11.98 19.51
#